data_AF-A0A959JSP0-F1
#
_entry.id   AF-A0A959JSP0-F1
#
_cell.length_a   1.000
_cell.length_b   1.000
_cell.length_c   1.000
_cell.angle_alpha   90.00
_cell.angle_beta   90.00
_cell.angle_gamma   90.00
#
_symmetry.space_group_name_H-M   'P 1'
#
loop_
_entity.id
_entity.type
_entity.pdbx_description
1 polymer ?
#
loop_
_entity_poly.entity_id
_entity_poly.type
_entity_poly.pdbx_seq_one_letter_code
_entity_poly.pdbx_strand_id
1 'polypeptide(L)'
;MHKEFGLNIIILVAINLLIKPFFIFGIDRTVQNVVGTEVYGMYFTLLSLTYLLQIINDFGIQNFNSREVSQNRHLIHKYLPNMLMIKLGLSLLFLVAVFVA
;
A
#
# COMPACT_ATOMS: atom_id res chain seq x y z
N MET A 1 23.24 -5.05 -17.17
CA MET A 1 21.85 -4.54 -17.20
C MET A 1 20.81 -5.67 -17.06
N HIS A 2 20.84 -6.72 -17.90
CA HIS A 2 19.87 -7.84 -17.77
C HIS A 2 20.00 -8.66 -16.48
N LYS A 3 21.23 -8.86 -15.96
CA LYS A 3 21.47 -9.61 -14.71
C LYS A 3 20.88 -8.88 -13.48
N GLU A 4 21.16 -7.59 -13.34
CA GLU A 4 20.61 -6.74 -12.25
C GLU A 4 19.09 -6.63 -12.30
N PHE A 5 18.51 -6.47 -13.50
CA PHE A 5 17.05 -6.43 -13.68
C PHE A 5 16.38 -7.76 -13.29
N GLY A 6 16.94 -8.89 -13.76
CA GLY A 6 16.42 -10.21 -13.42
C GLY A 6 16.52 -10.50 -11.92
N LEU A 7 17.65 -10.16 -11.29
CA LEU A 7 17.84 -10.32 -9.84
C LEU A 7 16.81 -9.50 -9.05
N ASN A 8 16.59 -8.23 -9.42
CA ASN A 8 15.60 -7.38 -8.75
C ASN A 8 14.17 -7.91 -8.85
N ILE A 9 13.78 -8.44 -10.02
CA ILE A 9 12.45 -9.07 -10.18
C ILE A 9 12.34 -10.32 -9.32
N ILE A 10 13.35 -11.19 -9.33
CA ILE A 10 13.36 -12.42 -8.52
C ILE A 10 13.23 -12.06 -7.03
N ILE A 11 14.00 -11.08 -6.55
CA ILE A 11 13.91 -10.61 -5.17
C ILE A 11 12.51 -10.06 -4.87
N LEU A 12 11.97 -9.20 -5.73
CA LEU A 12 10.64 -8.60 -5.54
C LEU A 12 9.53 -9.66 -5.49
N VAL A 13 9.57 -10.64 -6.38
CA VAL A 13 8.61 -11.75 -6.42
C VAL A 13 8.79 -12.67 -5.23
N ALA A 14 10.02 -13.03 -4.87
CA ALA A 14 10.31 -13.90 -3.73
C ALA A 14 9.81 -13.29 -2.42
N ILE A 15 10.06 -11.99 -2.20
CA ILE A 15 9.57 -11.28 -1.02
C ILE A 15 8.03 -11.27 -0.99
N ASN A 16 7.37 -10.97 -2.11
CA ASN A 16 5.89 -11.00 -2.18
C ASN A 16 5.32 -12.39 -1.94
N LEU A 17 5.96 -13.43 -2.49
CA LEU A 17 5.54 -14.82 -2.35
C LEU A 17 5.84 -15.38 -0.96
N LEU A 18 6.78 -14.81 -0.22
CA LEU A 18 7.03 -15.19 1.18
C LEU A 18 6.03 -14.50 2.10
N ILE A 19 5.88 -13.18 1.99
CA ILE A 19 5.11 -12.37 2.94
C ILE A 19 3.60 -12.63 2.81
N LYS A 20 3.04 -12.66 1.59
CA LYS A 20 1.59 -12.76 1.41
C LYS A 20 1.02 -14.09 1.89
N PRO A 21 1.57 -15.26 1.52
CA PRO A 21 1.08 -16.54 2.04
C PRO A 21 1.30 -16.69 3.54
N PHE A 22 2.44 -16.21 4.07
CA PHE A 22 2.68 -16.25 5.51
C PHE A 22 1.63 -15.46 6.28
N PHE A 23 1.27 -14.26 5.79
CA PHE A 23 0.21 -13.46 6.37
C PHE A 23 -1.15 -14.18 6.32
N ILE A 24 -1.54 -14.71 5.15
CA ILE A 24 -2.85 -15.35 4.97
C ILE A 24 -2.98 -16.63 5.81
N PHE A 25 -2.01 -17.54 5.72
CA PHE A 25 -2.09 -18.83 6.39
C PHE A 25 -1.73 -18.76 7.87
N GLY A 26 -0.76 -17.92 8.24
CA GLY A 26 -0.24 -17.82 9.60
C GLY A 26 -1.05 -16.89 10.48
N ILE A 27 -1.43 -15.72 9.97
CA ILE A 27 -2.06 -14.66 10.76
C ILE A 27 -3.56 -14.64 10.48
N ASP A 28 -3.96 -14.39 9.23
CA ASP A 28 -5.34 -14.08 8.86
C ASP A 28 -6.30 -15.23 9.20
N ARG A 29 -5.98 -16.45 8.76
CA ARG A 29 -6.75 -17.66 9.11
C ARG A 29 -6.79 -17.91 10.62
N THR A 30 -5.68 -17.71 11.31
CA THR A 30 -5.60 -17.96 12.75
C THR A 30 -6.48 -16.97 13.51
N VAL A 31 -6.43 -15.69 13.15
CA VAL A 31 -7.29 -14.65 13.72
C VAL A 31 -8.75 -14.99 13.47
N GLN A 32 -9.12 -15.35 12.22
CA GLN A 32 -10.49 -15.74 11.89
C GLN A 32 -10.99 -16.94 12.71
N ASN A 33 -10.15 -17.95 12.93
CA ASN A 33 -10.50 -19.11 13.75
C ASN A 33 -10.67 -18.75 15.24
N VAL A 34 -9.93 -17.76 15.73
CA VAL A 34 -9.97 -17.33 17.14
C VAL A 34 -11.17 -16.42 17.43
N VAL A 35 -11.44 -15.44 16.56
CA VAL A 35 -12.51 -14.45 16.79
C VAL A 35 -13.86 -14.87 16.22
N GLY A 36 -13.89 -15.92 15.41
CA GLY A 36 -15.08 -16.41 14.73
C GLY A 36 -15.38 -15.64 13.43
N THR A 37 -16.24 -16.23 12.59
CA THR A 37 -16.56 -15.72 11.25
C THR A 37 -17.33 -14.41 11.27
N GLU A 38 -18.18 -14.18 12.26
CA GLU A 38 -19.00 -12.97 12.37
C GLU A 38 -18.15 -11.73 12.65
N VAL A 39 -17.33 -11.76 13.70
CA VAL A 39 -16.43 -10.66 14.08
C VAL A 39 -15.40 -10.39 12.99
N TYR A 40 -14.80 -11.46 12.45
CA TYR A 40 -13.85 -11.33 11.34
C TYR A 40 -14.52 -10.79 10.09
N GLY A 41 -15.76 -11.20 9.79
CA GLY A 41 -16.53 -10.71 8.65
C GLY A 41 -16.77 -9.20 8.73
N MET A 42 -17.16 -8.69 9.90
CA MET A 42 -17.31 -7.25 10.12
C MET A 42 -15.99 -6.50 9.92
N TYR A 43 -14.89 -7.00 10.48
CA TYR A 43 -13.55 -6.45 10.25
C TYR A 43 -13.20 -6.41 8.76
N PHE A 44 -13.42 -7.52 8.05
CA PHE A 44 -13.09 -7.66 6.64
C PHE A 44 -13.91 -6.70 5.76
N THR A 45 -15.19 -6.48 6.09
CA THR A 45 -16.04 -5.49 5.41
C THR A 45 -15.50 -4.08 5.59
N LEU A 46 -15.17 -3.67 6.82
CA LEU A 46 -14.60 -2.34 7.10
C LEU A 46 -13.23 -2.15 6.44
N LEU A 47 -12.40 -3.17 6.48
CA LEU A 47 -11.09 -3.18 5.83
C LEU A 47 -11.23 -3.04 4.31
N SER A 48 -12.16 -3.77 3.70
CA SER A 48 -12.43 -3.71 2.26
C SER A 48 -12.92 -2.33 1.82
N LEU A 49 -13.82 -1.71 2.60
CA LEU A 49 -14.25 -0.33 2.38
C LEU A 49 -13.07 0.65 2.44
N THR A 50 -12.22 0.51 3.46
CA THR A 50 -11.01 1.32 3.63
C THR A 50 -10.05 1.15 2.46
N TYR A 51 -9.86 -0.08 1.97
CA TYR A 51 -9.03 -0.34 0.80
C TYR A 51 -9.61 0.23 -0.49
N LEU A 52 -10.93 0.19 -0.68
CA LEU A 52 -11.58 0.79 -1.83
C LEU A 52 -11.33 2.30 -1.89
N LEU A 53 -11.42 2.98 -0.76
CA LEU A 53 -11.18 4.43 -0.65
C LEU A 53 -9.70 4.82 -0.75
N GLN A 54 -8.77 3.86 -0.76
CA GLN A 54 -7.33 4.13 -0.84
C GLN A 54 -6.94 4.91 -2.11
N ILE A 55 -7.73 4.84 -3.18
CA ILE A 55 -7.53 5.65 -4.39
C ILE A 55 -7.51 7.16 -4.10
N ILE A 56 -8.25 7.62 -3.07
CA ILE A 56 -8.25 9.02 -2.63
C ILE A 56 -6.90 9.40 -2.04
N ASN A 57 -6.28 8.49 -1.30
CA ASN A 57 -4.98 8.71 -0.66
C ASN A 57 -3.82 8.70 -1.67
N ASP A 58 -4.03 8.18 -2.88
CA ASP A 58 -3.01 8.10 -3.92
C ASP A 58 -3.54 8.49 -5.30
N PHE A 59 -3.54 9.79 -5.57
CA PHE A 59 -3.80 10.35 -6.91
C PHE A 59 -2.60 10.18 -7.86
N GLY A 60 -2.06 8.96 -7.96
CA GLY A 60 -0.95 8.64 -8.87
C GLY A 60 0.42 9.17 -8.42
N ILE A 61 0.56 9.60 -7.16
CA ILE A 61 1.83 10.07 -6.58
C ILE A 61 2.86 8.94 -6.58
N GLN A 62 2.42 7.71 -6.34
CA GLN A 62 3.31 6.55 -6.41
C GLN A 62 3.90 6.36 -7.81
N ASN A 63 3.07 6.47 -8.86
CA ASN A 63 3.53 6.36 -10.25
C ASN A 63 4.48 7.51 -10.62
N PHE A 64 4.19 8.74 -10.19
CA PHE A 64 5.08 9.89 -10.38
C PHE A 64 6.46 9.64 -9.74
N ASN A 65 6.51 9.10 -8.53
CA ASN A 65 7.78 8.75 -7.87
C ASN A 65 8.56 7.65 -8.61
N SER A 66 7.87 6.57 -8.96
CA SER A 66 8.50 5.42 -9.61
C SER A 66 9.04 5.75 -11.00
N ARG A 67 8.46 6.75 -11.69
CA ARG A 67 8.89 7.18 -13.02
C ARG A 67 9.80 8.41 -12.99
N GLU A 68 9.26 9.57 -12.63
CA GLU A 68 9.93 10.87 -12.82
C GLU A 68 11.04 11.10 -11.79
N VAL A 69 10.79 10.75 -10.52
CA VAL A 69 11.74 10.98 -9.42
C VAL A 69 12.87 9.95 -9.46
N SER A 70 12.57 8.70 -9.83
CA SER A 70 13.57 7.63 -9.96
C SER A 70 14.53 7.88 -11.14
N GLN A 71 14.06 8.50 -12.23
CA GLN A 71 14.89 8.90 -13.37
C GLN A 71 15.76 10.12 -13.05
N ASN A 72 15.26 11.07 -12.25
CA ASN A 72 15.95 12.31 -11.92
C ASN A 72 16.23 12.43 -10.41
N ARG A 73 17.15 11.61 -9.91
CA ARG A 73 17.44 11.47 -8.47
C ARG A 73 17.78 12.78 -7.75
N HIS A 74 18.37 13.75 -8.46
CA HIS A 74 18.70 15.07 -7.92
C HIS A 74 17.46 15.93 -7.59
N LEU A 75 16.30 15.63 -8.19
CA LEU A 75 15.05 16.36 -7.96
C LEU A 75 14.32 15.91 -6.69
N ILE A 76 14.77 14.84 -6.02
CA ILE A 76 14.18 14.35 -4.76
C ILE A 76 14.14 15.47 -3.72
N HIS A 77 15.24 16.20 -3.52
CA HIS A 77 15.29 17.27 -2.52
C HIS A 77 14.29 18.40 -2.79
N LYS A 78 13.92 18.61 -4.06
CA LYS A 78 12.96 19.63 -4.47
C LYS A 78 11.50 19.16 -4.36
N TYR A 79 11.22 17.92 -4.78
CA TYR A 79 9.85 17.40 -4.81
C TYR A 79 9.39 16.77 -3.50
N LEU A 80 10.31 16.21 -2.70
CA LEU A 80 9.97 15.49 -1.47
C LEU A 80 9.14 16.35 -0.49
N PRO A 81 9.51 17.61 -0.18
CA PRO A 81 8.72 18.41 0.77
C PRO A 81 7.30 18.70 0.27
N ASN A 82 7.17 19.11 -0.99
CA ASN A 82 5.86 19.42 -1.59
C ASN A 82 4.98 18.17 -1.72
N MET A 83 5.58 17.06 -2.11
CA MET A 83 4.89 15.77 -2.21
C MET A 83 4.41 15.28 -0.85
N LEU A 84 5.20 15.48 0.21
CA LEU A 84 4.83 15.11 1.56
C LEU A 84 3.64 15.96 2.04
N MET A 85 3.62 17.27 1.74
CA MET A 85 2.46 18.13 2.05
C MET A 85 1.20 17.68 1.31
N ILE A 86 1.30 17.35 0.02
CA ILE A 86 0.18 16.80 -0.75
C ILE A 86 -0.28 15.46 -0.15
N LYS A 87 0.67 14.57 0.20
CA LYS A 87 0.36 13.27 0.82
C LYS A 87 -0.38 13.44 2.14
N LEU A 88 0.04 14.39 2.98
CA LEU A 88 -0.66 14.71 4.24
C LEU A 88 -2.09 15.20 3.98
N GLY A 89 -2.28 16.12 3.02
CA GLY A 89 -3.60 16.59 2.64
C GLY A 89 -4.52 15.47 2.13
N LEU A 90 -3.99 14.59 1.27
CA LEU A 90 -4.73 13.43 0.76
C LEU A 90 -5.02 12.41 1.85
N SER A 91 -4.13 12.20 2.82
CA SER A 91 -4.37 11.32 3.96
C SER A 91 -5.46 11.86 4.88
N LEU A 92 -5.53 13.18 5.10
CA LEU A 92 -6.65 13.80 5.82
C LEU A 92 -7.97 13.62 5.07
N LEU A 93 -7.97 13.86 3.75
CA LEU A 93 -9.16 13.68 2.92
C LEU A 93 -9.64 12.22 2.92
N PHE A 94 -8.71 11.27 2.80
CA PHE A 94 -8.97 9.84 2.89
C PHE A 94 -9.58 9.46 4.24
N LEU A 95 -9.02 9.98 5.35
CA LEU A 95 -9.54 9.71 6.68
C LEU A 95 -10.99 10.22 6.80
N VAL A 96 -11.27 11.45 6.39
CA VAL A 96 -12.64 11.99 6.39
C VAL A 96 -13.58 11.14 5.55
N ALA A 97 -13.16 10.72 4.35
CA ALA A 97 -13.97 9.87 3.48
C ALA A 97 -14.31 8.51 4.13
N VAL A 98 -13.35 7.87 4.80
CA VAL A 98 -13.56 6.60 5.50
C VAL A 98 -14.50 6.74 6.70
N PHE A 99 -14.45 7.85 7.43
CA PHE A 99 -15.34 8.07 8.59
C PHE A 99 -16.77 8.46 8.19
N VAL A 100 -16.97 9.03 7.00
CA VAL A 100 -18.29 9.43 6.50
C VAL A 100 -19.01 8.29 5.78
N ALA A 101 -18.27 7.37 5.15
CA ALA A 101 -18.80 6.22 4.40
C ALA A 101 -19.24 5.07 5.32
#